data_AF-A0A6A4H1H1-F1
#
_entry.id   AF-A0A6A4H1H1-F1
#
_cell.length_a   1.000
_cell.length_b   1.000
_cell.length_c   1.000
_cell.angle_alpha   90.00
_cell.angle_beta   90.00
_cell.angle_gamma   90.00
#
_symmetry.space_group_name_H-M   'P 1'
#
loop_
_entity.id
_entity.type
_entity.pdbx_description
1 polymer ?
#
loop_
_entity_poly.entity_id
_entity_poly.type
_entity_poly.pdbx_seq_one_letter_code
_entity_poly.pdbx_strand_id
1 'polypeptide(L)'
;MECLFTLDVDNNIWLNMGIGYEEEGDDTDPLLWLCNEKVQVGIQAMNNGDHCIEEQARLLKEQSALQLWFNEEWRVMNAAIGHMSNAAVEHQLTLKKRELCHLFVVGEQTLVGVPAKEGLPEWGPLGKDLAEYRAVHVLGGGIEIVEEAGYEYDVEFEAEADVLPIEHLDSLRITEDY
;
A
#
# COMPACT_ATOMS: atom_id res chain seq x y z
N MET A 1 15.06 6.18 20.27
CA MET A 1 16.11 5.57 19.43
C MET A 1 15.59 5.69 18.01
N GLU A 2 15.72 6.88 17.44
CA GLU A 2 15.06 7.27 16.20
C GLU A 2 16.10 7.32 15.07
N CYS A 3 15.79 6.63 13.97
CA CYS A 3 16.16 7.05 12.62
C CYS A 3 17.63 6.96 12.16
N LEU A 4 18.40 5.95 12.58
CA LEU A 4 19.71 5.67 11.95
C LEU A 4 19.58 5.24 10.46
N PHE A 5 18.38 4.84 10.02
CA PHE A 5 18.11 4.32 8.67
C PHE A 5 17.09 5.12 7.84
N THR A 6 16.67 6.32 8.26
CA THR A 6 15.79 7.18 7.42
C THR A 6 16.59 8.06 6.47
N LEU A 7 17.85 7.70 6.22
CA LEU A 7 18.73 8.40 5.31
C LEU A 7 18.46 7.90 3.89
N ASP A 8 17.50 8.51 3.21
CA ASP A 8 17.22 8.20 1.80
C ASP A 8 18.12 9.03 0.87
N VAL A 9 18.30 8.57 -0.37
CA VAL A 9 19.06 9.27 -1.41
C VAL A 9 18.40 10.61 -1.77
N ASP A 10 17.08 10.72 -1.56
CA ASP A 10 16.30 11.93 -1.83
C ASP A 10 16.33 12.95 -0.68
N ASN A 11 17.01 12.65 0.43
CA ASN A 11 17.12 13.60 1.53
C ASN A 11 17.97 14.82 1.14
N ASN A 12 17.44 16.01 1.43
CA ASN A 12 18.10 17.30 1.17
C ASN A 12 19.48 17.48 1.84
N ILE A 13 19.86 16.56 2.74
CA ILE A 13 21.21 16.51 3.32
C ILE A 13 22.30 16.28 2.25
N TRP A 14 21.97 15.59 1.15
CA TRP A 14 22.88 15.36 0.03
C TRP A 14 23.02 16.61 -0.86
N LEU A 15 22.08 17.56 -0.75
CA LEU A 15 22.10 18.84 -1.43
C LEU A 15 22.84 19.92 -0.64
N ASN A 16 22.94 19.78 0.69
CA ASN A 16 23.62 20.75 1.55
C ASN A 16 25.11 20.44 1.68
N MET A 17 25.89 20.69 0.63
CA MET A 17 27.35 20.74 0.74
C MET A 17 27.77 22.10 1.31
N GLY A 18 27.64 22.25 2.63
CA GLY A 18 28.32 23.29 3.41
C GLY A 18 29.82 22.99 3.54
N ILE A 19 30.51 22.72 2.43
CA ILE A 19 31.96 22.56 2.39
C ILE A 19 32.49 23.84 1.74
N GLY A 20 33.01 24.72 2.59
CA GLY A 20 33.47 26.06 2.23
C GLY A 20 34.43 26.05 1.05
N TYR A 21 34.01 26.67 -0.04
CA TYR A 21 34.89 27.17 -1.10
C TYR A 21 35.49 28.54 -0.70
N GLU A 22 35.67 28.78 0.61
CA GLU A 22 36.38 29.95 1.13
C GLU A 22 37.90 29.68 1.19
N GLU A 23 38.44 28.89 0.26
CA GLU A 23 39.89 28.90 0.04
C GLU A 23 40.19 30.04 -0.93
N GLU A 24 40.58 31.19 -0.37
CA GLU A 24 41.01 32.39 -1.07
C GLU A 24 42.03 32.05 -2.17
N GLY A 25 41.59 31.89 -3.43
CA GLY A 25 42.53 31.77 -4.54
C GLY A 25 42.03 31.15 -5.84
N ASP A 26 40.90 30.44 -5.87
CA ASP A 26 40.37 29.88 -7.12
C ASP A 26 39.14 30.68 -7.59
N ASP A 27 39.36 31.54 -8.58
CA ASP A 27 38.38 32.40 -9.25
C ASP A 27 37.48 31.58 -10.20
N THR A 28 37.16 30.34 -9.81
CA THR A 28 36.30 29.43 -10.58
C THR A 28 34.86 29.62 -10.12
N ASP A 29 34.05 30.20 -11.02
CA ASP A 29 32.60 30.24 -10.83
C ASP A 29 32.09 28.82 -10.47
N PRO A 30 31.35 28.67 -9.37
CA PRO A 30 30.88 27.36 -8.95
C PRO A 30 29.99 26.73 -10.03
N LEU A 31 30.07 25.40 -10.15
CA LEU A 31 29.32 24.66 -11.16
C LEU A 31 27.82 24.97 -11.09
N LEU A 32 27.17 25.15 -12.25
CA LEU A 32 25.78 25.61 -12.32
C LEU A 32 24.79 24.70 -11.58
N TRP A 33 25.03 23.39 -11.51
CA TRP A 33 24.17 22.47 -10.74
C TRP A 33 24.27 22.70 -9.22
N LEU A 34 25.30 23.39 -8.74
CA LEU A 34 25.51 23.69 -7.33
C LEU A 34 24.92 25.07 -6.94
N CYS A 35 24.95 26.04 -7.86
CA CYS A 35 24.59 27.43 -7.56
C CYS A 35 23.36 27.97 -8.31
N ASN A 36 22.74 27.17 -9.18
CA ASN A 36 21.54 27.56 -9.90
C ASN A 36 20.37 26.65 -9.53
N GLU A 37 19.44 27.18 -8.75
CA GLU A 37 18.21 26.50 -8.32
C GLU A 37 17.39 25.97 -9.51
N LYS A 38 17.35 26.71 -10.63
CA LYS A 38 16.63 26.24 -11.84
C LYS A 38 17.29 25.02 -12.46
N VAL A 39 18.63 24.93 -12.40
CA VAL A 39 19.38 23.77 -12.88
C VAL A 39 19.14 22.57 -11.95
N GLN A 40 19.13 22.79 -10.64
CA GLN A 40 18.84 21.75 -9.65
C GLN A 40 17.43 21.18 -9.81
N VAL A 41 16.42 22.06 -9.88
CA VAL A 41 15.02 21.66 -10.12
C VAL A 41 14.88 20.94 -11.46
N GLY A 42 15.61 21.38 -12.49
CA GLY A 42 15.65 20.71 -13.79
C GLY A 42 16.20 19.28 -13.71
N ILE A 43 17.33 19.08 -13.02
CA ILE A 43 17.93 17.75 -12.80
C ILE A 43 16.99 16.87 -11.98
N GLN A 44 16.40 17.39 -10.91
CA GLN A 44 15.45 16.66 -10.07
C GLN A 44 14.21 16.24 -10.86
N ALA A 45 13.66 17.13 -11.70
CA ALA A 45 12.52 16.80 -12.54
C ALA A 45 12.84 15.71 -13.57
N MET A 46 14.03 15.74 -14.16
CA MET A 46 14.49 14.68 -15.07
C MET A 46 14.63 13.34 -14.34
N ASN A 47 15.32 13.32 -13.19
CA ASN A 47 15.51 12.09 -12.40
C ASN A 47 14.17 11.51 -11.91
N ASN A 48 13.24 12.36 -11.45
CA ASN A 48 11.90 11.92 -11.06
C ASN A 48 11.14 11.29 -12.23
N GLY A 49 11.29 11.85 -13.44
CA GLY A 49 10.73 11.26 -14.66
C GLY A 49 11.29 9.86 -14.93
N ASP A 50 12.61 9.71 -14.88
CA ASP A 50 13.29 8.42 -15.08
C ASP A 50 12.90 7.40 -14.00
N HIS A 51 12.85 7.81 -12.72
CA HIS A 51 12.37 6.97 -11.62
C HIS A 51 10.93 6.51 -11.80
N CYS A 52 10.02 7.39 -12.27
CA CYS A 52 8.64 6.99 -12.54
C CYS A 52 8.55 5.91 -13.62
N ILE A 53 9.38 6.00 -14.66
CA ILE A 53 9.42 5.00 -15.74
C ILE A 53 9.94 3.66 -15.21
N GLU A 54 11.02 3.68 -14.42
CA GLU A 54 11.57 2.48 -13.78
C GLU A 54 10.56 1.84 -12.84
N GLU A 55 9.94 2.64 -11.97
CA GLU A 55 8.95 2.17 -11.00
C GLU A 55 7.75 1.54 -11.68
N GLN A 56 7.22 2.19 -12.72
CA GLN A 56 6.13 1.63 -13.51
C GLN A 56 6.52 0.27 -14.12
N ALA A 57 7.72 0.15 -14.66
CA ALA A 57 8.21 -1.11 -15.20
C ALA A 57 8.38 -2.19 -14.13
N ARG A 58 8.76 -1.81 -12.90
CA ARG A 58 8.84 -2.72 -11.75
C ARG A 58 7.46 -3.19 -11.30
N LEU A 59 6.53 -2.27 -11.07
CA LEU A 59 5.15 -2.56 -10.66
C LEU A 59 4.46 -3.51 -11.64
N LEU A 60 4.67 -3.33 -12.95
CA LEU A 60 4.13 -4.23 -13.98
C LEU A 60 4.67 -5.66 -13.86
N LYS A 61 5.96 -5.81 -13.57
CA LYS A 61 6.57 -7.14 -13.37
C LYS A 61 6.05 -7.79 -12.10
N GLU A 62 5.96 -7.04 -11.01
CA GLU A 62 5.45 -7.52 -9.73
C GLU A 62 3.98 -7.92 -9.80
N GLN A 63 3.12 -7.07 -10.38
CA GLN A 63 1.72 -7.40 -10.63
C GLN A 63 1.59 -8.68 -11.45
N SER A 64 2.37 -8.80 -12.53
CA SER A 64 2.35 -10.01 -13.38
C SER A 64 2.74 -11.26 -12.59
N ALA A 65 3.78 -11.19 -11.77
CA ALA A 65 4.24 -12.30 -10.95
C ALA A 65 3.19 -12.68 -9.89
N LEU A 66 2.59 -11.69 -9.24
CA LEU A 66 1.57 -11.88 -8.21
C LEU A 66 0.30 -12.50 -8.80
N GLN A 67 -0.11 -12.08 -9.99
CA GLN A 67 -1.27 -12.65 -10.70
C GLN A 67 -1.04 -14.11 -11.12
N LEU A 68 0.16 -14.43 -11.64
CA LEU A 68 0.51 -15.81 -11.98
C LEU A 68 0.55 -16.71 -10.74
N TRP A 69 1.18 -16.23 -9.67
CA TRP A 69 1.23 -16.95 -8.40
C TRP A 69 -0.17 -17.19 -7.82
N PHE A 70 -1.00 -16.14 -7.76
CA PHE A 70 -2.33 -16.24 -7.19
C PHE A 70 -3.21 -17.20 -8.00
N ASN A 71 -3.17 -17.12 -9.33
CA ASN A 71 -3.93 -18.03 -10.19
C ASN A 71 -3.56 -19.50 -9.95
N GLU A 72 -2.26 -19.79 -9.87
CA GLU A 72 -1.78 -21.16 -9.64
C GLU A 72 -2.13 -21.66 -8.24
N GLU A 73 -1.91 -20.85 -7.21
CA GLU A 73 -2.30 -21.18 -5.83
C GLU A 73 -3.79 -21.46 -5.74
N TRP A 74 -4.62 -20.60 -6.32
CA TRP A 74 -6.07 -20.80 -6.36
C TRP A 74 -6.47 -22.10 -7.05
N ARG A 75 -5.82 -22.42 -8.18
CA ARG A 75 -6.05 -23.66 -8.92
C ARG A 75 -5.67 -24.89 -8.10
N VAL A 76 -4.49 -24.88 -7.48
CA VAL A 76 -3.99 -25.97 -6.64
C VAL A 76 -4.89 -26.16 -5.42
N MET A 77 -5.34 -25.08 -4.78
CA MET A 77 -6.19 -25.16 -3.59
C MET A 77 -7.56 -25.75 -3.91
N ASN A 78 -8.19 -25.34 -5.02
CA ASN A 78 -9.45 -25.92 -5.46
C ASN A 78 -9.30 -27.40 -5.85
N ALA A 79 -8.21 -27.78 -6.52
CA ALA A 79 -7.92 -29.18 -6.84
C ALA A 79 -7.70 -30.02 -5.58
N ALA A 80 -6.94 -29.50 -4.60
CA ALA A 80 -6.72 -30.16 -3.33
C ALA A 80 -8.04 -30.41 -2.60
N ILE A 81 -8.88 -29.38 -2.44
CA ILE A 81 -10.20 -29.51 -1.81
C ILE A 81 -11.05 -30.57 -2.52
N GLY A 82 -11.07 -30.59 -3.86
CA GLY A 82 -11.83 -31.57 -4.64
C GLY A 82 -11.34 -33.02 -4.55
N HIS A 83 -10.08 -33.25 -4.15
CA HIS A 83 -9.47 -34.58 -4.05
C HIS A 83 -9.33 -35.09 -2.61
N MET A 84 -9.54 -34.24 -1.60
CA MET A 84 -9.41 -34.65 -0.20
C MET A 84 -10.60 -35.48 0.27
N SER A 85 -10.31 -36.61 0.92
CA SER A 85 -11.31 -37.45 1.57
C SER A 85 -11.40 -37.22 3.09
N ASN A 86 -10.43 -36.51 3.67
CA ASN A 86 -10.38 -36.21 5.09
C ASN A 86 -11.01 -34.84 5.37
N ALA A 87 -12.15 -34.83 6.07
CA ALA A 87 -12.91 -33.64 6.42
C ALA A 87 -12.10 -32.60 7.24
N ALA A 88 -11.15 -33.04 8.08
CA ALA A 88 -10.32 -32.11 8.86
C ALA A 88 -9.37 -31.32 7.96
N VAL A 89 -8.77 -31.98 6.96
CA VAL A 89 -7.87 -31.35 5.99
C VAL A 89 -8.66 -30.47 5.04
N GLU A 90 -9.81 -30.92 4.56
CA GLU A 90 -10.72 -30.13 3.73
C GLU A 90 -11.14 -28.82 4.42
N HIS A 91 -11.46 -28.88 5.72
CA HIS A 91 -11.80 -27.69 6.49
C HIS A 91 -10.64 -26.69 6.55
N GLN A 92 -9.42 -27.16 6.82
CA GLN A 92 -8.23 -26.30 6.84
C GLN A 92 -7.93 -25.68 5.48
N LEU A 93 -8.06 -26.44 4.39
CA LEU A 93 -7.89 -25.91 3.03
C LEU A 93 -8.97 -24.87 2.69
N THR A 94 -10.19 -25.06 3.17
CA THR A 94 -11.29 -24.08 3.01
C THR A 94 -10.99 -22.79 3.77
N LEU A 95 -10.40 -22.88 4.96
CA LEU A 95 -9.94 -21.69 5.72
C LEU A 95 -8.83 -20.95 4.96
N LYS A 96 -7.84 -21.67 4.41
CA LYS A 96 -6.80 -21.06 3.57
C LYS A 96 -7.35 -20.43 2.29
N LYS A 97 -8.33 -21.07 1.66
CA LYS A 97 -9.05 -20.49 0.51
C LYS A 97 -9.73 -19.17 0.87
N ARG A 98 -10.31 -19.07 2.07
CA ARG A 98 -10.89 -17.82 2.60
C ARG A 98 -9.84 -16.73 2.81
N GLU A 99 -8.69 -17.07 3.41
CA GLU A 99 -7.57 -16.13 3.59
C GLU A 99 -7.10 -15.57 2.24
N LEU A 100 -7.02 -16.41 1.19
CA LEU A 100 -6.69 -15.97 -0.17
C LEU A 100 -7.72 -14.98 -0.73
N CYS A 101 -9.02 -15.22 -0.55
CA CYS A 101 -10.05 -14.26 -0.96
C CYS A 101 -9.90 -12.92 -0.23
N HIS A 102 -9.62 -12.94 1.09
CA HIS A 102 -9.39 -11.73 1.86
C HIS A 102 -8.17 -10.96 1.35
N LEU A 103 -7.05 -11.66 1.12
CA LEU A 103 -5.84 -11.06 0.54
C LEU A 103 -6.12 -10.37 -0.79
N PHE A 104 -6.91 -11.02 -1.66
CA PHE A 104 -7.30 -10.44 -2.95
C PHE A 104 -8.11 -9.16 -2.78
N VAL A 105 -9.12 -9.14 -1.90
CA VAL A 105 -9.96 -7.96 -1.67
C VAL A 105 -9.15 -6.78 -1.11
N VAL A 106 -8.23 -7.03 -0.18
CA VAL A 106 -7.35 -5.99 0.37
C VAL A 106 -6.38 -5.48 -0.71
N GLY A 107 -5.79 -6.38 -1.49
CA GLY A 107 -4.85 -6.02 -2.56
C GLY A 107 -5.51 -5.36 -3.77
N GLU A 108 -6.80 -5.58 -4.02
CA GLU A 108 -7.50 -5.02 -5.18
C GLU A 108 -7.45 -3.49 -5.21
N GLN A 109 -7.56 -2.84 -4.04
CA GLN A 109 -7.48 -1.37 -3.93
C GLN A 109 -6.09 -0.84 -4.27
N THR A 110 -5.03 -1.55 -3.87
CA THR A 110 -3.65 -1.13 -4.13
C THR A 110 -3.25 -1.36 -5.59
N LEU A 111 -4.01 -2.19 -6.31
CA LEU A 111 -3.84 -2.44 -7.74
C LEU A 111 -4.59 -1.42 -8.62
N VAL A 112 -5.45 -0.57 -8.04
CA VAL A 112 -6.19 0.46 -8.78
C VAL A 112 -5.20 1.48 -9.37
N GLY A 113 -4.97 1.40 -10.67
CA GLY A 113 -4.08 2.29 -11.41
C GLY A 113 -2.86 1.62 -12.03
N VAL A 114 -2.56 0.36 -11.67
CA VAL A 114 -1.50 -0.41 -12.34
C VAL A 114 -2.08 -1.09 -13.58
N PRO A 115 -1.63 -0.75 -14.80
CA PRO A 115 -2.20 -1.30 -16.02
C PRO A 115 -1.96 -2.81 -16.09
N ALA A 116 -3.01 -3.58 -16.36
CA ALA A 116 -2.89 -5.02 -16.51
C ALA A 116 -2.10 -5.38 -17.79
N LYS A 117 -1.18 -6.33 -17.67
CA LYS A 117 -0.44 -6.86 -18.82
C LYS A 117 -1.32 -7.80 -19.64
N GLU A 118 -1.30 -7.64 -20.96
CA GLU A 118 -2.05 -8.50 -21.88
C GLU A 118 -1.59 -9.97 -21.79
N GLY A 119 -2.55 -10.90 -21.88
CA GLY A 119 -2.30 -12.34 -21.92
C GLY A 119 -2.06 -13.01 -20.57
N LEU A 120 -2.20 -12.29 -19.45
CA LEU A 120 -2.17 -12.90 -18.12
C LEU A 120 -3.48 -13.66 -17.81
N PRO A 121 -3.39 -14.77 -17.07
CA PRO A 121 -4.59 -15.50 -16.62
C PRO A 121 -5.38 -14.66 -15.62
N GLU A 122 -6.69 -14.86 -15.53
CA GLU A 122 -7.48 -14.22 -14.48
C GLU A 122 -6.96 -14.58 -13.08
N TRP A 123 -7.17 -13.71 -12.10
CA TRP A 123 -6.75 -13.92 -10.72
C TRP A 123 -7.30 -15.23 -10.12
N GLY A 124 -8.42 -15.76 -10.62
CA GLY A 124 -8.95 -17.07 -10.21
C GLY A 124 -10.27 -17.03 -9.43
N PRO A 125 -10.43 -16.23 -8.36
CA PRO A 125 -11.68 -16.18 -7.63
C PRO A 125 -12.73 -15.43 -8.45
N LEU A 126 -13.91 -16.04 -8.60
CA LEU A 126 -15.02 -15.42 -9.32
C LEU A 126 -15.74 -14.43 -8.40
N GLY A 127 -16.49 -13.48 -8.96
CA GLY A 127 -17.22 -12.48 -8.16
C GLY A 127 -18.16 -13.09 -7.10
N LYS A 128 -18.67 -14.31 -7.34
CA LYS A 128 -19.45 -15.09 -6.37
C LYS A 128 -18.65 -15.53 -5.14
N ASP A 129 -17.36 -15.82 -5.29
CA ASP A 129 -16.46 -16.25 -4.22
C ASP A 129 -15.98 -15.06 -3.38
N LEU A 130 -16.12 -13.84 -3.91
CA LEU A 130 -15.67 -12.58 -3.31
C LEU A 130 -16.79 -11.74 -2.71
N ALA A 131 -18.05 -12.01 -3.04
CA ALA A 131 -19.19 -11.19 -2.65
C ALA A 131 -19.33 -11.02 -1.13
N GLU A 132 -19.13 -12.11 -0.38
CA GLU A 132 -19.16 -12.11 1.09
C GLU A 132 -18.03 -11.23 1.67
N TYR A 133 -16.80 -11.36 1.15
CA TYR A 133 -15.64 -10.63 1.64
C TYR A 133 -15.67 -9.15 1.28
N ARG A 134 -16.16 -8.81 0.08
CA ARG A 134 -16.36 -7.42 -0.32
C ARG A 134 -17.41 -6.73 0.55
N ALA A 135 -18.49 -7.44 0.91
CA ALA A 135 -19.51 -6.90 1.81
C ALA A 135 -18.92 -6.59 3.20
N VAL A 136 -18.13 -7.50 3.77
CA VAL A 136 -17.46 -7.30 5.06
C VAL A 136 -16.44 -6.14 5.01
N HIS A 137 -15.67 -6.04 3.93
CA HIS A 137 -14.66 -5.00 3.79
C HIS A 137 -15.26 -3.60 3.53
N VAL A 138 -16.35 -3.50 2.75
CA VAL A 138 -17.07 -2.25 2.44
C VAL A 138 -17.87 -1.72 3.62
N LEU A 139 -18.41 -2.60 4.48
CA LEU A 139 -19.17 -2.20 5.67
C LEU A 139 -18.29 -1.72 6.83
N GLY A 140 -16.96 -1.68 6.64
CA GLY A 140 -16.00 -1.53 7.72
C GLY A 140 -15.95 -2.82 8.51
N GLY A 141 -14.83 -3.54 8.44
CA GLY A 141 -14.62 -4.69 9.31
C GLY A 141 -14.77 -4.24 10.75
N GLY A 142 -15.91 -4.54 11.37
CA GLY A 142 -16.08 -4.43 12.80
C GLY A 142 -14.93 -5.18 13.43
N ILE A 143 -14.18 -4.47 14.28
CA ILE A 143 -13.07 -4.95 15.10
C ILE A 143 -13.20 -6.46 15.34
N GLU A 144 -12.21 -7.24 14.90
CA GLU A 144 -12.10 -8.63 15.34
C GLU A 144 -11.95 -8.59 16.87
N ILE A 145 -13.04 -8.85 17.59
CA ILE A 145 -12.98 -9.14 19.01
C ILE A 145 -12.28 -10.49 19.10
N VAL A 146 -10.97 -10.45 19.33
CA VAL A 146 -10.23 -11.61 19.78
C VAL A 146 -10.92 -12.04 21.08
N GLU A 147 -11.58 -13.20 21.08
CA GLU A 147 -11.98 -13.89 22.31
C GLU A 147 -10.70 -14.35 23.02
N GLU A 148 -9.92 -13.41 23.56
CA GLU A 148 -8.83 -13.72 24.46
C GLU A 148 -9.43 -13.92 25.85
N ALA A 149 -9.25 -15.14 26.36
CA ALA A 149 -9.90 -15.64 27.55
C ALA A 149 -9.72 -14.71 28.77
N GLY A 150 -10.84 -14.21 29.30
CA GLY A 150 -11.04 -14.04 30.74
C GLY A 150 -10.45 -12.80 31.42
N TYR A 151 -10.21 -11.70 30.73
CA TYR A 151 -9.94 -10.42 31.39
C TYR A 151 -11.18 -9.51 31.31
N GLU A 152 -11.83 -9.31 32.44
CA GLU A 152 -12.91 -8.34 32.65
C GLU A 152 -12.31 -6.95 32.43
N TYR A 153 -12.53 -6.37 31.23
CA TYR A 153 -12.15 -4.99 30.94
C TYR A 153 -13.05 -4.06 31.74
N ASP A 154 -12.44 -3.23 32.59
CA ASP A 154 -13.13 -2.24 33.41
C ASP A 154 -13.71 -1.14 32.51
N VAL A 155 -15.01 -1.22 32.22
CA VAL A 155 -15.76 -0.33 31.31
C VAL A 155 -15.99 1.05 31.95
N GLU A 156 -15.58 1.29 33.20
CA GLU A 156 -15.82 2.58 33.86
C GLU A 156 -14.93 3.73 33.34
N PHE A 157 -13.85 3.45 32.61
CA PHE A 157 -12.95 4.52 32.11
C PHE A 157 -13.45 5.24 30.84
N GLU A 158 -14.43 4.68 30.10
CA GLU A 158 -14.91 5.27 28.83
C GLU A 158 -16.13 6.20 28.97
N ALA A 159 -16.60 6.49 30.19
CA ALA A 159 -17.73 7.40 30.38
C ALA A 159 -17.38 8.90 30.21
N GLU A 160 -16.09 9.25 30.00
CA GLU A 160 -15.63 10.65 29.96
C GLU A 160 -14.85 11.01 28.68
N ALA A 161 -15.13 10.33 27.56
CA ALA A 161 -14.70 10.77 26.23
C ALA A 161 -15.84 11.52 25.52
N ASP A 162 -15.63 12.83 25.30
CA ASP A 162 -16.57 13.78 24.69
C ASP A 162 -17.25 13.28 23.39
N VAL A 163 -18.57 13.38 23.35
CA VAL A 163 -19.47 12.99 22.23
C VAL A 163 -19.40 13.99 21.04
N LEU A 164 -18.42 14.88 20.97
CA LEU A 164 -18.41 16.01 20.02
C LEU A 164 -17.30 15.99 18.94
N PRO A 165 -17.21 14.97 18.07
CA PRO A 165 -16.59 15.20 16.75
C PRO A 165 -17.53 15.01 15.55
N ILE A 166 -18.73 14.47 15.72
CA ILE A 166 -19.59 14.07 14.59
C ILE A 166 -20.38 15.26 13.99
N GLU A 167 -20.65 16.32 14.77
CA GLU A 167 -21.47 17.45 14.29
C GLU A 167 -20.71 18.48 13.41
N HIS A 168 -19.38 18.40 13.31
CA HIS A 168 -18.60 19.41 12.57
C HIS A 168 -18.31 19.06 11.10
N LEU A 169 -18.56 17.83 10.65
CA LEU A 169 -18.29 17.43 9.26
C LEU A 169 -19.45 17.76 8.29
N ASP A 170 -20.67 18.00 8.80
CA ASP A 170 -21.82 18.37 7.96
C ASP A 170 -21.89 19.87 7.60
N SER A 171 -21.01 20.71 8.16
CA SER A 171 -21.01 22.16 7.90
C SER A 171 -20.09 22.61 6.75
N LEU A 172 -19.38 21.69 6.08
CA LEU A 172 -18.51 22.01 4.94
C LEU A 172 -19.05 21.48 3.60
N ARG A 173 -20.36 21.58 3.39
CA ARG A 173 -20.92 21.55 2.03
C ARG A 173 -20.71 22.93 1.41
N ILE A 174 -19.53 23.13 0.83
CA ILE A 174 -19.22 24.32 0.03
C ILE A 174 -20.21 24.35 -1.14
N THR A 175 -21.00 25.42 -1.17
CA THR A 175 -21.87 25.83 -2.26
C THR A 175 -21.05 26.01 -3.54
N GLU A 176 -21.32 25.18 -4.54
CA GLU A 176 -21.12 25.54 -5.94
C GLU A 176 -22.13 26.63 -6.27
N ASP A 177 -21.64 27.84 -6.57
CA ASP A 177 -22.41 28.83 -7.31
C ASP A 177 -21.54 29.39 -8.44
N TYR A 178 -22.20 29.55 -9.59
CA TYR A 178 -21.74 29.96 -10.91
C TYR A 178 -21.02 31.32 -10.96
#